data_AF-A0AAN6Q4X9-F1
#
_entry.id   AF-A0AAN6Q4X9-F1
#
_cell.length_a   1.000
_cell.length_b   1.000
_cell.length_c   1.000
_cell.angle_alpha   90.00
_cell.angle_beta   90.00
_cell.angle_gamma   90.00
#
_symmetry.space_group_name_H-M   'P 1'
#
loop_
_entity.id
_entity.type
_entity.pdbx_description
1 polymer ?
#
loop_
_entity_poly.entity_id
_entity_poly.type
_entity_poly.pdbx_seq_one_letter_code
_entity_poly.pdbx_strand_id
1 'polypeptide(L)'
;MDCFVAFPFHNCCLDILSDVFAGSGDSRLEGIDKDVLYHVMSCLASELRDGLLLSTVSCFHPILDYGFVSGRDAGKGRWRPLSGEEFSVSNPSATAAVTDELRQSLVGDPVFKLRPETSVLVRNPVLQDPFSRLPNELLMTIARLLSGHDLLALLKASWPALAATRSNGFWKWHLTHEMPWLNSLRPLLDGQEPEEKVTLDYKKLYLWLDKVTAPKYGVDGPFLSLANRRRIWGVCEQLAALYFGHRDVHAATPSDVQ
;
A
#
# COMPACT_ATOMS: atom_id res chain seq x y z
N MET A 1 39.53 4.19 -9.60
CA MET A 1 38.59 3.49 -10.48
C MET A 1 37.22 3.75 -9.91
N ASP A 2 36.45 4.65 -10.52
CA ASP A 2 35.09 4.92 -10.07
C ASP A 2 34.23 3.69 -10.35
N CYS A 3 33.78 3.05 -9.28
CA CYS A 3 32.91 1.90 -9.37
C CYS A 3 31.50 2.42 -9.68
N PHE A 4 31.13 2.44 -10.97
CA PHE A 4 29.75 2.72 -11.38
C PHE A 4 28.84 1.66 -10.78
N VAL A 5 27.93 2.07 -9.90
CA VAL A 5 26.91 1.20 -9.32
C VAL A 5 25.72 1.22 -10.27
N ALA A 6 25.15 0.06 -10.58
CA ALA A 6 23.93 -0.02 -11.39
C ALA A 6 22.79 -0.59 -10.55
N PHE A 7 21.60 0.00 -10.69
CA PHE A 7 20.38 -0.42 -9.98
C PHE A 7 19.36 -0.93 -11.00
N PRO A 8 19.33 -2.24 -11.29
CA PRO A 8 18.37 -2.80 -12.24
C PRO A 8 16.96 -2.81 -11.65
N PHE A 9 15.98 -2.45 -12.49
CA PHE A 9 14.56 -2.54 -12.16
C PHE A 9 13.84 -3.48 -13.13
N HIS A 10 12.89 -4.25 -12.62
CA HIS A 10 11.87 -4.85 -13.47
C HIS A 10 10.88 -3.76 -13.90
N ASN A 11 10.41 -3.82 -15.15
CA ASN A 11 9.46 -2.83 -15.68
C ASN A 11 8.21 -2.67 -14.80
N CYS A 12 7.64 -3.78 -14.31
CA CYS A 12 6.46 -3.75 -13.44
C CYS A 12 6.73 -3.12 -12.06
N CYS A 13 7.94 -3.24 -11.52
CA CYS A 13 8.32 -2.56 -10.27
C CYS A 13 8.54 -1.07 -10.50
N LEU A 14 9.13 -0.71 -11.65
CA LEU A 14 9.30 0.67 -12.06
C LEU A 14 7.95 1.37 -12.26
N ASP A 15 6.99 0.69 -12.89
CA ASP A 15 5.60 1.16 -13.01
C ASP A 15 4.95 1.47 -11.64
N ILE A 16 5.22 0.65 -10.62
CA ILE A 16 4.72 0.90 -9.26
C ILE A 16 5.40 2.11 -8.64
N LEU A 17 6.73 2.23 -8.79
CA LEU A 17 7.48 3.39 -8.31
C LEU A 17 6.94 4.68 -8.92
N SER A 18 6.69 4.65 -10.23
CA SER A 18 6.06 5.72 -10.98
C SER A 18 4.68 6.09 -10.46
N ASP A 19 3.83 5.10 -10.21
CA ASP A 19 2.48 5.33 -9.67
C ASP A 19 2.53 6.01 -8.29
N VAL A 20 3.50 5.63 -7.44
CA VAL A 20 3.74 6.23 -6.12
C VAL A 20 4.25 7.67 -6.25
N PHE A 21 5.19 7.93 -7.16
CA PHE A 21 5.79 9.25 -7.36
C PHE A 21 4.80 10.24 -7.98
N ALA A 22 3.94 9.77 -8.89
CA ALA A 22 2.95 10.60 -9.56
C ALA A 22 1.73 10.93 -8.69
N GLY A 23 1.61 10.36 -7.49
CA GLY A 23 0.48 10.63 -6.60
C GLY A 23 -0.89 10.28 -7.20
N SER A 24 -0.94 9.27 -8.08
CA SER A 24 -2.14 8.81 -8.82
C SER A 24 -2.64 9.68 -10.00
N GLY A 25 -1.74 10.25 -10.80
CA GLY A 25 -2.02 10.46 -12.23
C GLY A 25 -1.38 11.70 -12.86
N ASP A 26 -0.16 11.55 -13.40
CA ASP A 26 0.18 11.82 -14.81
C ASP A 26 1.65 11.41 -15.13
N SER A 27 1.93 11.10 -16.40
CA SER A 27 3.19 10.64 -17.04
C SER A 27 4.23 9.87 -16.18
N ARG A 28 4.23 8.54 -16.35
CA ARG A 28 4.86 7.55 -15.45
C ARG A 28 6.38 7.60 -15.36
N LEU A 29 7.14 8.10 -16.35
CA LEU A 29 8.62 8.03 -16.29
C LEU A 29 9.34 9.34 -16.58
N GLU A 30 8.67 10.27 -17.24
CA GLU A 30 9.27 11.55 -17.62
C GLU A 30 9.35 12.52 -16.44
N GLY A 31 8.48 12.34 -15.43
CA GLY A 31 8.47 13.16 -14.22
C GLY A 31 9.48 12.73 -13.14
N ILE A 32 10.18 11.60 -13.32
CA ILE A 32 11.17 11.11 -12.35
C ILE A 32 12.55 11.64 -12.73
N ASP A 33 13.14 12.45 -11.85
CA ASP A 33 14.52 12.86 -11.93
C ASP A 33 15.42 11.64 -11.61
N LYS A 34 16.02 11.08 -12.66
CA LYS A 34 16.84 9.88 -12.57
C LYS A 34 18.15 10.13 -11.82
N ASP A 35 18.66 11.36 -11.83
CA ASP A 35 19.91 11.71 -11.16
C ASP A 35 19.68 11.78 -9.65
N VAL A 36 18.57 12.41 -9.22
CA VAL A 36 18.15 12.40 -7.81
C VAL A 36 17.85 10.98 -7.34
N LEU A 37 17.10 10.20 -8.13
CA LEU A 37 16.82 8.79 -7.78
C LEU A 37 18.10 7.97 -7.66
N TYR A 38 19.03 8.10 -8.62
CA TYR A 38 20.32 7.43 -8.60
C TYR A 38 21.16 7.86 -7.39
N HIS A 39 21.17 9.14 -7.05
CA HIS A 39 21.88 9.67 -5.89
C HIS A 39 21.34 9.07 -4.59
N VAL A 40 20.02 9.12 -4.38
CA VAL A 40 19.36 8.54 -3.20
C VAL A 40 19.69 7.05 -3.07
N MET A 41 19.55 6.29 -4.16
CA MET A 41 19.90 4.87 -4.18
C MET A 41 21.39 4.63 -3.93
N SER A 42 22.27 5.50 -4.42
CA SER A 42 23.71 5.41 -4.17
C SER A 42 24.07 5.68 -2.72
N CYS A 43 23.43 6.67 -2.08
CA CYS A 43 23.60 6.98 -0.66
C CYS A 43 23.15 5.80 0.23
N LEU A 44 21.97 5.23 -0.07
CA LEU A 44 21.49 4.03 0.60
C LEU A 44 22.46 2.85 0.44
N ALA A 45 23.08 2.71 -0.74
CA ALA A 45 24.07 1.66 -0.99
C ALA A 45 25.42 1.92 -0.29
N SER A 46 25.84 3.17 -0.09
CA SER A 46 27.06 3.50 0.65
C SER A 46 26.90 3.31 2.16
N GLU A 47 25.76 3.69 2.74
CA GLU A 47 25.49 3.48 4.17
C GLU A 47 25.59 2.00 4.56
N LEU A 48 25.19 1.10 3.66
CA LEU A 48 25.35 -0.34 3.83
C LEU A 48 26.81 -0.82 3.77
N ARG A 49 27.66 -0.14 3.00
CA ARG A 49 29.09 -0.49 2.87
C ARG A 49 29.91 -0.06 4.09
N ASP A 50 29.61 1.11 4.64
CA ASP A 50 30.32 1.64 5.82
C ASP A 50 29.89 0.94 7.13
N GLY A 51 28.71 0.29 7.13
CA GLY A 51 28.13 -0.45 8.26
C GLY A 51 28.57 -1.90 8.48
N LEU A 52 29.68 -2.38 7.88
CA LEU A 52 30.27 -3.72 8.13
C LEU A 52 29.57 -4.94 7.49
N LEU A 53 28.85 -4.79 6.38
CA LEU A 53 28.42 -5.91 5.52
C LEU A 53 29.16 -5.90 4.16
N LEU A 54 30.49 -6.04 4.25
CA LEU A 54 31.36 -6.35 3.09
C LEU A 54 31.10 -7.78 2.62
N SER A 55 30.15 -7.95 1.71
CA SER A 55 30.32 -8.74 0.48
C SER A 55 28.96 -8.93 -0.18
N THR A 56 28.95 -8.79 -1.50
CA THR A 56 27.79 -8.89 -2.40
C THR A 56 26.74 -7.79 -2.25
N VAL A 57 26.22 -7.37 -3.41
CA VAL A 57 25.14 -6.39 -3.63
C VAL A 57 23.88 -6.87 -2.92
N SER A 58 23.86 -6.78 -1.61
CA SER A 58 22.74 -7.19 -0.79
C SER A 58 21.92 -5.93 -0.60
N CYS A 59 20.86 -5.84 -1.41
CA CYS A 59 19.61 -5.09 -1.22
C CYS A 59 19.53 -4.15 0.00
N PHE A 60 18.92 -2.97 -0.19
CA PHE A 60 18.82 -1.81 0.73
C PHE A 60 18.39 -2.03 2.19
N HIS A 61 18.25 -3.25 2.66
CA HIS A 61 17.97 -3.61 4.04
C HIS A 61 19.27 -3.55 4.89
N PRO A 62 19.26 -2.97 6.12
CA PRO A 62 18.11 -2.62 6.95
C PRO A 62 17.36 -1.34 6.61
N ILE A 63 17.86 -0.53 5.67
CA ILE A 63 17.38 0.84 5.44
C ILE A 63 15.98 0.89 4.79
N LEU A 64 15.71 0.00 3.83
CA LEU A 64 14.38 -0.24 3.29
C LEU A 64 13.77 -1.50 3.89
N ASP A 65 12.57 -1.37 4.43
CA ASP A 65 11.74 -2.49 4.88
C ASP A 65 11.05 -3.11 3.67
N TYR A 66 11.57 -4.26 3.23
CA TYR A 66 11.01 -5.06 2.14
C TYR A 66 9.85 -5.97 2.56
N GLY A 67 9.42 -5.88 3.83
CA GLY A 67 8.48 -6.78 4.47
C GLY A 67 9.11 -8.09 4.94
N PHE A 68 8.30 -8.92 5.57
CA PHE A 68 8.72 -10.23 6.08
C PHE A 68 8.94 -11.23 4.93
N VAL A 69 10.19 -11.31 4.45
CA VAL A 69 10.61 -12.25 3.41
C VAL A 69 11.85 -12.99 3.89
N SER A 70 11.64 -14.23 4.36
CA SER A 70 12.66 -15.08 5.01
C SER A 70 13.54 -15.79 4.00
N GLY A 71 13.12 -15.91 2.74
CA GLY A 71 13.88 -16.55 1.65
C GLY A 71 15.11 -15.77 1.22
N ARG A 72 15.31 -14.59 1.80
CA ARG A 72 16.57 -13.86 1.76
C ARG A 72 17.57 -14.55 2.70
N ASP A 73 18.63 -15.13 2.15
CA ASP A 73 19.82 -15.45 2.96
C ASP A 73 20.35 -14.13 3.56
N ALA A 74 20.15 -13.94 4.87
CA ALA A 74 20.53 -12.76 5.66
C ALA A 74 22.06 -12.53 5.76
N GLY A 75 22.74 -12.44 4.61
CA GLY A 75 24.18 -12.22 4.53
C GLY A 75 24.88 -12.75 3.27
N LYS A 76 24.15 -13.29 2.27
CA LYS A 76 24.78 -13.82 1.04
C LYS A 76 24.19 -13.29 -0.27
N GLY A 77 23.27 -12.32 -0.21
CA GLY A 77 22.65 -11.71 -1.40
C GLY A 77 21.93 -12.68 -2.34
N ARG A 78 21.65 -13.92 -1.89
CA ARG A 78 21.03 -14.97 -2.71
C ARG A 78 19.61 -15.21 -2.25
N TRP A 79 18.68 -15.11 -3.20
CA TRP A 79 17.31 -15.53 -3.05
C TRP A 79 17.24 -17.05 -3.09
N ARG A 80 16.60 -17.65 -2.08
CA ARG A 80 16.27 -19.08 -2.09
C ARG A 80 14.75 -19.23 -2.21
N PRO A 81 14.26 -20.21 -2.99
CA PRO A 81 12.85 -20.53 -2.99
C PRO A 81 12.47 -21.04 -1.60
N LEU A 82 11.53 -20.35 -0.95
CA LEU A 82 10.86 -20.84 0.25
C LEU A 82 9.39 -21.05 -0.08
N SER A 83 8.90 -22.24 0.24
CA SER A 83 7.47 -22.53 0.14
C SER A 83 6.70 -21.61 1.09
N GLY A 84 5.58 -21.06 0.64
CA GLY A 84 4.78 -20.09 1.38
C GLY A 84 5.21 -18.63 1.19
N GLU A 85 6.30 -18.35 0.47
CA GLU A 85 6.74 -16.98 0.12
C GLU A 85 6.64 -16.67 -1.38
N GLU A 86 5.85 -17.44 -2.12
CA GLU A 86 5.67 -17.33 -3.57
C GLU A 86 5.15 -15.94 -3.98
N PHE A 87 4.43 -15.26 -3.08
CA PHE A 87 3.99 -13.89 -3.31
C PHE A 87 5.17 -12.96 -3.57
N SER A 88 6.31 -13.12 -2.86
CA SER A 88 7.45 -12.21 -2.97
C SER A 88 8.10 -12.18 -4.36
N VAL A 89 7.97 -13.28 -5.12
CA VAL A 89 8.51 -13.47 -6.47
C VAL A 89 7.45 -13.41 -7.57
N SER A 90 6.17 -13.25 -7.20
CA SER A 90 5.06 -13.18 -8.15
C SER A 90 5.07 -11.86 -8.92
N ASN A 91 4.61 -11.84 -10.17
CA ASN A 91 4.49 -10.58 -10.91
C ASN A 91 3.49 -9.65 -10.18
N PRO A 92 3.88 -8.42 -9.77
CA PRO A 92 3.01 -7.53 -9.02
C PRO A 92 1.96 -6.80 -9.88
N SER A 93 1.96 -7.00 -11.20
CA SER A 93 0.89 -6.50 -12.05
C SER A 93 -0.40 -7.31 -11.85
N ALA A 94 -1.54 -6.62 -11.85
CA ALA A 94 -2.84 -7.30 -11.85
C ALA A 94 -2.97 -8.14 -13.13
N THR A 95 -3.03 -9.47 -12.98
CA THR A 95 -3.23 -10.40 -14.10
C THR A 95 -4.73 -10.55 -14.37
N ALA A 96 -5.07 -11.00 -15.59
CA ALA A 96 -6.47 -11.30 -15.94
C ALA A 96 -7.12 -12.27 -14.91
N ALA A 97 -6.38 -13.29 -14.48
CA ALA A 97 -6.85 -14.25 -13.48
C ALA A 97 -7.24 -13.60 -12.15
N VAL A 98 -6.47 -12.62 -11.65
CA VAL A 98 -6.79 -11.89 -10.41
C VAL A 98 -8.02 -11.02 -10.61
N THR A 99 -8.10 -10.32 -11.73
CA THR A 99 -9.24 -9.46 -12.07
C THR A 99 -10.52 -10.27 -12.18
N ASP A 100 -10.44 -11.45 -12.79
CA ASP A 100 -11.57 -12.36 -12.97
C ASP A 100 -12.02 -12.97 -11.64
N GLU A 101 -11.10 -13.43 -10.80
CA GLU A 101 -11.43 -13.92 -9.44
C GLU A 101 -12.08 -12.82 -8.61
N LEU A 102 -11.52 -11.62 -8.65
CA LEU A 102 -12.05 -10.46 -7.92
C LEU A 102 -13.48 -10.15 -8.42
N ARG A 103 -13.69 -10.12 -9.74
CA ARG A 103 -15.03 -9.92 -10.31
C ARG A 103 -16.01 -10.99 -9.86
N GLN A 104 -15.63 -12.27 -9.93
CA GLN A 104 -16.46 -13.39 -9.49
C GLN A 104 -16.80 -13.29 -8.00
N SER A 105 -15.84 -12.92 -7.16
CA SER A 105 -16.06 -12.68 -5.73
C SER A 105 -17.06 -11.55 -5.49
N LEU A 106 -16.91 -10.42 -6.18
CA LEU A 106 -17.75 -9.23 -6.00
C LEU A 106 -19.19 -9.43 -6.50
N VAL A 107 -19.36 -10.10 -7.64
CA VAL A 107 -20.67 -10.33 -8.28
C VAL A 107 -21.41 -11.51 -7.64
N GLY A 108 -20.68 -12.61 -7.45
CA GLY A 108 -21.22 -13.89 -7.01
C GLY A 108 -21.56 -13.93 -5.52
N ASP A 109 -20.84 -13.19 -4.68
CA ASP A 109 -21.06 -13.23 -3.24
C ASP A 109 -22.00 -12.09 -2.76
N PRO A 110 -23.22 -12.42 -2.26
CA PRO A 110 -24.13 -11.43 -1.70
C PRO A 110 -23.63 -10.77 -0.40
N VAL A 111 -22.48 -11.18 0.14
CA VAL A 111 -21.81 -10.54 1.27
C VAL A 111 -21.33 -9.13 0.90
N PHE A 112 -20.80 -8.94 -0.31
CA PHE A 112 -20.25 -7.65 -0.76
C PHE A 112 -21.30 -6.67 -1.27
N LYS A 113 -22.55 -7.11 -1.46
CA LYS A 113 -23.65 -6.23 -1.87
C LYS A 113 -24.09 -5.37 -0.68
N LEU A 114 -24.17 -4.06 -0.87
CA LEU A 114 -24.66 -3.14 0.14
C LEU A 114 -26.11 -3.49 0.47
N ARG A 115 -26.36 -3.82 1.73
CA ARG A 115 -27.71 -4.08 2.23
C ARG A 115 -28.27 -2.78 2.82
N PRO A 116 -29.59 -2.53 2.69
CA PRO A 116 -30.24 -1.47 3.44
C PRO A 116 -29.91 -1.64 4.92
N GLU A 117 -29.47 -0.57 5.59
CA GLU A 117 -29.15 -0.60 7.02
C GLU A 117 -30.43 -0.84 7.83
N THR A 118 -30.79 -2.11 8.05
CA THR A 118 -31.92 -2.50 8.91
C THR A 118 -31.51 -2.70 10.36
N SER A 119 -30.20 -2.74 10.65
CA SER A 119 -29.70 -2.94 12.01
C SER A 119 -29.60 -1.62 12.77
N VAL A 120 -30.46 -1.46 13.78
CA VAL A 120 -30.23 -0.54 14.88
C VAL A 120 -29.01 -1.07 15.65
N LEU A 121 -27.87 -0.35 15.58
CA LEU A 121 -26.72 -0.70 16.40
C LEU A 121 -27.11 -0.50 17.87
N VAL A 122 -27.17 -1.59 18.62
CA VAL A 122 -27.35 -1.52 20.07
C VAL A 122 -26.14 -0.79 20.64
N ARG A 123 -26.37 0.36 21.27
CA ARG A 123 -25.32 1.12 21.94
C ARG A 123 -24.74 0.24 23.03
N ASN A 124 -23.45 -0.08 22.92
CA ASN A 124 -22.73 -0.66 24.04
C ASN A 124 -22.43 0.50 25.01
N PRO A 125 -22.96 0.50 26.25
CA PRO A 125 -22.73 1.58 27.19
C PRO A 125 -21.29 1.52 27.70
N VAL A 126 -20.35 2.06 26.94
CA VAL A 126 -19.06 2.47 27.50
C VAL A 126 -19.37 3.65 28.43
N LEU A 127 -19.24 3.43 29.74
CA LEU A 127 -19.64 4.38 30.79
C LEU A 127 -18.97 5.76 30.63
N GLN A 128 -17.75 5.82 30.07
CA GLN A 128 -17.01 7.05 29.82
C GLN A 128 -16.15 6.96 28.55
N ASP A 129 -16.79 7.03 27.38
CA ASP A 129 -16.07 7.14 26.12
C ASP A 129 -15.62 8.60 25.88
N PRO A 130 -14.30 8.88 25.82
CA PRO A 130 -13.77 10.25 25.69
C PRO A 130 -14.17 10.92 24.37
N PHE A 131 -14.49 10.15 23.34
CA PHE A 131 -14.93 10.63 22.03
C PHE A 131 -16.40 11.07 22.03
N SER A 132 -17.16 10.78 23.10
CA SER A 132 -18.59 11.13 23.20
C SER A 132 -18.89 12.63 23.17
N ARG A 133 -17.88 13.47 23.45
CA ARG A 133 -18.02 14.93 23.44
C ARG A 133 -17.55 15.58 22.14
N LEU A 134 -16.98 14.80 21.22
CA LEU A 134 -16.50 15.33 19.95
C LEU A 134 -17.63 15.38 18.92
N PRO A 135 -17.69 16.44 18.10
CA PRO A 135 -18.51 16.47 16.89
C PRO A 135 -18.13 15.34 15.92
N ASN A 136 -19.09 14.87 15.14
CA ASN A 136 -18.90 13.79 14.17
C ASN A 136 -17.82 14.14 13.13
N GLU A 137 -17.69 15.41 12.76
CA GLU A 137 -16.71 15.90 11.81
C GLU A 137 -15.28 15.67 12.32
N LEU A 138 -15.05 15.89 13.63
CA LEU A 138 -13.75 15.62 14.25
C LEU A 138 -13.49 14.12 14.34
N LEU A 139 -14.51 13.32 14.67
CA LEU A 139 -14.38 11.86 14.69
C LEU A 139 -14.04 11.28 13.32
N MET A 140 -14.69 11.76 12.26
CA MET A 140 -14.36 11.40 10.89
C MET A 140 -12.94 11.85 10.53
N THR A 141 -12.54 13.06 10.92
CA THR A 141 -11.18 13.57 10.66
C THR A 141 -10.12 12.70 11.33
N ILE A 142 -10.31 12.37 12.62
CA ILE A 142 -9.43 11.46 13.35
C ILE A 142 -9.38 10.11 12.63
N ALA A 143 -10.54 9.52 12.31
CA ALA A 143 -10.62 8.23 11.63
C ALA A 143 -9.93 8.21 10.26
N ARG A 144 -9.90 9.34 9.54
CA ARG A 144 -9.20 9.48 8.26
C ARG A 144 -7.68 9.54 8.37
N LEU A 145 -7.14 9.84 9.55
CA LEU A 145 -5.70 9.90 9.81
C LEU A 145 -5.14 8.57 10.33
N LEU A 146 -6.02 7.61 10.62
CA LEU A 146 -5.62 6.31 11.17
C LEU A 146 -5.39 5.30 10.07
N SER A 147 -4.38 4.45 10.29
CA SER A 147 -4.20 3.22 9.52
C SER A 147 -5.43 2.32 9.68
N GLY A 148 -5.62 1.41 8.73
CA GLY A 148 -6.66 0.38 8.81
C GLY A 148 -6.74 -0.35 10.15
N HIS A 149 -5.59 -0.78 10.66
CA HIS A 149 -5.51 -1.49 11.93
C HIS A 149 -5.97 -0.62 13.10
N ASP A 150 -5.48 0.62 13.18
CA ASP A 150 -5.77 1.53 14.28
C ASP A 150 -7.19 2.07 14.22
N LEU A 151 -7.72 2.27 13.01
CA LEU A 151 -9.13 2.56 12.80
C LEU A 151 -9.98 1.44 13.37
N LEU A 152 -9.73 0.18 13.01
CA LEU A 152 -10.50 -0.96 13.53
C LEU A 152 -10.38 -1.10 15.05
N ALA A 153 -9.23 -0.78 15.63
CA ALA A 153 -9.05 -0.72 17.08
C ALA A 153 -9.92 0.39 17.70
N LEU A 154 -9.92 1.59 17.12
CA LEU A 154 -10.77 2.70 17.55
C LEU A 154 -12.26 2.35 17.46
N LEU A 155 -12.70 1.72 16.36
CA LEU A 155 -14.11 1.36 16.17
C LEU A 155 -14.59 0.28 17.17
N LYS A 156 -13.66 -0.56 17.67
CA LYS A 156 -13.95 -1.53 18.74
C LYS A 156 -14.02 -0.85 20.11
N ALA A 157 -13.18 0.16 20.34
CA ALA A 157 -13.04 0.84 21.63
C ALA A 157 -14.06 1.97 21.83
N SER A 158 -14.55 2.59 20.75
CA SER A 158 -15.37 3.80 20.80
C SER A 158 -16.64 3.71 19.95
N TRP A 159 -17.79 3.87 20.61
CA TRP A 159 -19.09 3.84 19.94
C TRP A 159 -19.34 5.08 19.06
N PRO A 160 -19.07 6.32 19.51
CA PRO A 160 -19.19 7.52 18.66
C PRO A 160 -18.32 7.42 17.41
N ALA A 161 -17.09 6.91 17.53
CA ALA A 161 -16.24 6.69 16.37
C ALA A 161 -16.86 5.68 15.39
N LEU A 162 -17.32 4.53 15.88
CA LEU A 162 -18.05 3.54 15.08
C LEU A 162 -19.27 4.15 14.39
N ALA A 163 -20.06 4.96 15.09
CA ALA A 163 -21.24 5.60 14.56
C ALA A 163 -20.91 6.64 13.46
N ALA A 164 -19.85 7.44 13.67
CA ALA A 164 -19.41 8.46 12.72
C ALA A 164 -18.89 7.86 11.41
N THR A 165 -18.27 6.68 11.44
CA THR A 165 -17.66 6.02 10.26
C THR A 165 -18.59 5.00 9.57
N ARG A 166 -19.90 5.07 9.76
CA ARG A 166 -20.84 4.09 9.17
C ARG A 166 -21.05 4.25 7.67
N SER A 167 -20.91 5.49 7.17
CA SER A 167 -21.28 5.77 5.79
C SER A 167 -20.44 4.95 4.81
N ASN A 168 -21.10 4.41 3.79
CA ASN A 168 -20.40 3.65 2.74
C ASN A 168 -19.39 4.54 2.00
N GLY A 169 -19.67 5.85 1.90
CA GLY A 169 -18.75 6.84 1.34
C GLY A 169 -17.45 7.02 2.14
N PHE A 170 -17.51 6.93 3.48
CA PHE A 170 -16.31 6.93 4.32
C PHE A 170 -15.42 5.73 3.99
N TRP A 171 -16.00 4.52 3.93
CA TRP A 171 -15.23 3.31 3.64
C TRP A 171 -14.72 3.26 2.21
N LYS A 172 -15.48 3.80 1.24
CA LYS A 172 -14.99 3.99 -0.13
C LYS A 172 -13.75 4.88 -0.15
N TRP A 173 -13.83 6.04 0.50
CA TRP A 173 -12.69 6.95 0.64
C TRP A 173 -11.51 6.26 1.33
N HIS A 174 -11.74 5.57 2.45
CA HIS A 174 -10.69 4.91 3.22
C HIS A 174 -9.99 3.80 2.42
N LEU A 175 -10.75 2.98 1.69
CA LEU A 175 -10.18 2.00 0.76
C LEU A 175 -9.36 2.67 -0.35
N THR A 176 -9.80 3.83 -0.85
CA THR A 176 -9.03 4.61 -1.82
C THR A 176 -7.69 5.09 -1.30
N HIS A 177 -7.64 5.51 -0.04
CA HIS A 177 -6.45 6.13 0.55
C HIS A 177 -5.48 5.10 1.16
N GLU A 178 -5.99 4.05 1.80
CA GLU A 178 -5.17 3.02 2.46
C GLU A 178 -4.72 1.90 1.50
N MET A 179 -5.40 1.74 0.36
CA MET A 179 -5.04 0.75 -0.65
C MET A 179 -4.77 1.40 -2.02
N PRO A 180 -3.86 2.37 -2.12
CA PRO A 180 -3.55 3.06 -3.37
C PRO A 180 -2.93 2.10 -4.41
N TRP A 181 -2.28 1.03 -3.95
CA TRP A 181 -1.77 -0.06 -4.78
C TRP A 181 -2.85 -0.84 -5.55
N LEU A 182 -4.14 -0.63 -5.27
CA LEU A 182 -5.26 -1.16 -6.07
C LEU A 182 -5.66 -0.25 -7.23
N ASN A 183 -4.91 0.82 -7.53
CA ASN A 183 -5.20 1.79 -8.60
C ASN A 183 -5.64 1.16 -9.93
N SER A 184 -4.93 0.13 -10.41
CA SER A 184 -5.24 -0.56 -11.67
C SER A 184 -6.58 -1.30 -11.66
N LEU A 185 -7.12 -1.60 -10.48
CA LEU A 185 -8.38 -2.31 -10.29
C LEU A 185 -9.54 -1.36 -9.95
N ARG A 186 -9.30 -0.05 -9.87
CA ARG A 186 -10.34 0.95 -9.53
C ARG A 186 -11.58 0.89 -10.42
N PRO A 187 -11.49 0.74 -11.75
CA PRO A 187 -12.69 0.66 -12.59
C PRO A 187 -13.65 -0.46 -12.16
N LEU A 188 -13.09 -1.61 -11.75
CA LEU A 188 -13.84 -2.75 -11.24
C LEU A 188 -14.43 -2.45 -9.84
N LEU A 189 -13.63 -1.89 -8.94
CA LEU A 189 -14.05 -1.61 -7.56
C LEU A 189 -15.07 -0.46 -7.45
N ASP A 190 -15.03 0.48 -8.39
CA ASP A 190 -15.95 1.62 -8.43
C ASP A 190 -17.27 1.31 -9.14
N GLY A 191 -17.43 0.10 -9.67
CA GLY A 191 -18.65 -0.33 -10.37
C GLY A 191 -18.88 0.43 -11.67
N GLN A 192 -17.80 0.83 -12.36
CA GLN A 192 -17.89 1.52 -13.65
C GLN A 192 -18.14 0.56 -14.83
N GLU A 193 -18.19 -0.76 -14.56
CA GLU A 193 -18.53 -1.75 -15.57
C GLU A 193 -20.05 -1.72 -15.89
N PRO A 194 -20.44 -1.64 -17.18
CA PRO A 194 -21.79 -1.30 -17.60
C PRO A 194 -22.89 -2.32 -17.26
N GLU A 195 -22.54 -3.56 -16.90
CA GLU A 195 -23.50 -4.67 -16.91
C GLU A 195 -24.22 -4.91 -15.58
N GLU A 196 -23.73 -4.41 -14.44
CA GLU A 196 -24.41 -4.61 -13.14
C GLU A 196 -24.25 -3.42 -12.18
N LYS A 197 -25.32 -2.64 -11.98
CA LYS A 197 -25.39 -1.54 -10.98
C LYS A 197 -25.47 -2.09 -9.54
N VAL A 198 -24.51 -2.92 -9.14
CA VAL A 198 -24.41 -3.42 -7.76
C VAL A 198 -23.69 -2.37 -6.92
N THR A 199 -24.36 -1.87 -5.88
CA THR A 199 -23.67 -1.02 -4.89
C THR A 199 -22.90 -1.91 -3.94
N LEU A 200 -21.57 -1.73 -3.89
CA LEU A 200 -20.69 -2.51 -3.00
C LEU A 200 -20.71 -1.96 -1.57
N ASP A 201 -20.59 -2.87 -0.60
CA ASP A 201 -20.30 -2.60 0.81
C ASP A 201 -18.78 -2.41 0.98
N TYR A 202 -18.32 -1.17 0.91
CA TYR A 202 -16.88 -0.86 0.92
C TYR A 202 -16.19 -1.24 2.23
N LYS A 203 -16.94 -1.32 3.34
CA LYS A 203 -16.37 -1.77 4.62
C LYS A 203 -15.99 -3.24 4.56
N LYS A 204 -16.91 -4.10 4.10
CA LYS A 204 -16.63 -5.52 3.96
C LYS A 204 -15.57 -5.80 2.90
N LEU A 205 -15.65 -5.07 1.79
CA LEU A 205 -14.66 -5.15 0.73
C LEU A 205 -13.26 -4.80 1.25
N TYR A 206 -13.12 -3.70 1.99
CA TYR A 206 -11.87 -3.30 2.62
C TYR A 206 -11.32 -4.40 3.53
N LEU A 207 -12.13 -4.91 4.46
CA LEU A 207 -11.73 -5.95 5.40
C LEU A 207 -11.30 -7.25 4.71
N TRP A 208 -12.00 -7.63 3.64
CA TRP A 208 -11.66 -8.81 2.87
C TRP A 208 -10.38 -8.62 2.08
N LEU A 209 -10.24 -7.51 1.34
CA LEU A 209 -9.03 -7.17 0.59
C LEU A 209 -7.80 -7.12 1.49
N ASP A 210 -7.90 -6.44 2.64
CA ASP A 210 -6.80 -6.35 3.60
C ASP A 210 -6.33 -7.74 4.03
N LYS A 211 -7.28 -8.65 4.31
CA LYS A 211 -7.00 -10.02 4.74
C LYS A 211 -6.37 -10.87 3.63
N VAL A 212 -6.91 -10.84 2.41
CA VAL A 212 -6.48 -11.75 1.31
C VAL A 212 -5.21 -11.26 0.61
N THR A 213 -4.88 -9.96 0.72
CA THR A 213 -3.67 -9.37 0.12
C THR A 213 -2.57 -9.04 1.12
N ALA A 214 -2.74 -9.40 2.40
CA ALA A 214 -1.69 -9.21 3.41
C ALA A 214 -0.42 -9.98 3.02
N PRO A 215 0.76 -9.34 2.94
CA PRO A 215 2.01 -10.00 2.57
C PRO A 215 2.55 -10.81 3.75
N LYS A 216 2.07 -12.05 3.91
CA LYS A 216 2.43 -12.96 5.00
C LYS A 216 2.87 -14.32 4.45
N TYR A 217 3.50 -15.11 5.31
CA TYR A 217 3.80 -16.50 4.97
C TYR A 217 2.52 -17.29 4.71
N GLY A 218 2.52 -18.09 3.65
CA GLY A 218 1.39 -18.92 3.25
C GLY A 218 0.22 -18.13 2.66
N VAL A 219 0.49 -16.98 2.03
CA VAL A 219 -0.50 -16.40 1.10
C VAL A 219 -0.71 -17.43 -0.01
N ASP A 220 -1.96 -17.77 -0.26
CA ASP A 220 -2.38 -18.74 -1.25
C ASP A 220 -3.45 -18.14 -2.16
N GLY A 221 -3.68 -18.79 -3.30
CA GLY A 221 -4.69 -18.39 -4.27
C GLY A 221 -4.22 -17.31 -5.26
N PRO A 222 -5.14 -16.75 -6.05
CA PRO A 222 -4.80 -15.86 -7.16
C PRO A 222 -4.23 -14.51 -6.70
N PHE A 223 -4.33 -14.16 -5.42
CA PHE A 223 -3.96 -12.84 -4.89
C PHE A 223 -2.47 -12.66 -4.57
N LEU A 224 -1.61 -13.64 -4.90
CA LEU A 224 -0.16 -13.54 -4.75
C LEU A 224 0.42 -12.27 -5.40
N SER A 225 -0.06 -11.92 -6.60
CA SER A 225 0.35 -10.71 -7.32
C SER A 225 0.00 -9.43 -6.55
N LEU A 226 -1.21 -9.36 -5.97
CA LEU A 226 -1.65 -8.23 -5.18
C LEU A 226 -0.90 -8.11 -3.85
N ALA A 227 -0.63 -9.23 -3.19
CA ALA A 227 0.21 -9.25 -2.00
C ALA A 227 1.64 -8.74 -2.32
N ASN A 228 2.21 -9.13 -3.46
CA ASN A 228 3.51 -8.59 -3.88
C ASN A 228 3.43 -7.10 -4.23
N ARG A 229 2.37 -6.68 -4.93
CA ARG A 229 2.15 -5.28 -5.29
C ARG A 229 2.07 -4.39 -4.05
N ARG A 230 1.28 -4.80 -3.05
CA ARG A 230 1.17 -4.11 -1.76
C ARG A 230 2.53 -4.00 -1.06
N ARG A 231 3.32 -5.08 -1.06
CA ARG A 231 4.67 -5.08 -0.47
C ARG A 231 5.63 -4.12 -1.20
N ILE A 232 5.69 -4.20 -2.53
CA ILE A 232 6.56 -3.34 -3.35
C ILE A 232 6.15 -1.88 -3.21
N TRP A 233 4.84 -1.60 -3.19
CA TRP A 233 4.30 -0.26 -2.98
C TRP A 233 4.84 0.37 -1.70
N GLY A 234 4.82 -0.35 -0.57
CA GLY A 234 5.36 0.16 0.70
C GLY A 234 6.88 0.44 0.65
N VAL A 235 7.65 -0.30 -0.15
CA VAL A 235 9.07 0.01 -0.38
C VAL A 235 9.22 1.27 -1.23
N CYS A 236 8.39 1.43 -2.26
CA CYS A 236 8.38 2.61 -3.11
C CYS A 236 7.97 3.87 -2.33
N GLU A 237 7.06 3.79 -1.35
CA GLU A 237 6.70 4.91 -0.47
C GLU A 237 7.87 5.36 0.41
N GLN A 238 8.63 4.42 0.97
CA GLN A 238 9.86 4.72 1.71
C GLN A 238 10.88 5.44 0.80
N LEU A 239 11.04 4.96 -0.44
CA LEU A 239 11.95 5.58 -1.40
C LEU A 239 11.45 6.97 -1.86
N ALA A 240 10.14 7.13 -2.02
CA ALA A 240 9.52 8.41 -2.39
C ALA A 240 9.78 9.48 -1.33
N ALA A 241 9.66 9.14 -0.04
CA ALA A 241 9.95 10.07 1.05
C ALA A 241 11.39 10.61 0.99
N LEU A 242 12.37 9.75 0.70
CA LEU A 242 13.77 10.15 0.53
C LEU A 242 14.00 10.96 -0.74
N TYR A 243 13.38 10.57 -1.84
CA TYR A 243 13.47 11.25 -3.14
C TYR A 243 12.92 12.68 -3.07
N PHE A 244 11.69 12.86 -2.57
CA PHE A 244 11.08 14.19 -2.47
C PHE A 244 11.80 15.06 -1.42
N GLY A 245 12.24 14.48 -0.30
CA GLY A 245 13.08 15.18 0.67
C GLY A 245 14.36 15.75 0.07
N HIS A 246 15.07 14.97 -0.76
CA HIS A 246 16.26 15.46 -1.47
C HIS A 246 15.94 16.49 -2.56
N ARG A 247 14.88 16.27 -3.33
CA ARG A 247 14.47 17.18 -4.40
C ARG A 247 14.12 18.57 -3.86
N ASP A 248 13.41 18.64 -2.75
CA ASP A 248 13.01 19.91 -2.13
C ASP A 248 14.22 20.68 -1.57
N VAL A 249 15.22 19.97 -1.04
CA VAL A 249 16.50 20.58 -0.61
C VAL A 249 17.25 21.18 -1.79
N HIS A 250 17.36 20.46 -2.91
CA HIS A 250 18.04 20.95 -4.11
C HIS A 250 17.28 22.10 -4.81
N ALA A 251 15.95 22.10 -4.75
CA ALA A 251 15.13 23.21 -5.25
C ALA A 251 15.21 24.46 -4.35
N ALA A 252 15.47 24.29 -3.05
CA ALA A 252 15.56 25.37 -2.07
C ALA A 252 16.94 26.03 -1.99
N THR A 253 18.00 25.42 -2.51
CA THR A 253 19.29 26.08 -2.72
C THR A 253 19.24 26.89 -4.01
N PRO A 254 19.20 28.24 -3.97
CA PRO A 254 19.45 29.03 -5.17
C PRO A 254 20.87 28.71 -5.63
N SER A 255 21.03 28.53 -6.92
CA SER A 255 22.32 28.53 -7.59
C SER A 255 22.97 29.91 -7.46
N ASP A 256 23.51 30.19 -6.28
CA ASP A 256 24.49 31.26 -6.03
C ASP A 256 25.86 30.60 -6.00
N VAL A 257 26.53 30.58 -7.16
CA VAL A 257 27.91 31.04 -7.35
C VAL A 257 28.11 31.17 -8.87
N GLN A 258 28.19 32.42 -9.34
CA GLN A 258 28.81 32.80 -10.61
C GLN A 258 30.33 32.62 -10.54
#